data_AF-A0A5M4BCS0-F1
#
_entry.id   AF-A0A5M4BCS0-F1
#
_cell.length_a   1.000
_cell.length_b   1.000
_cell.length_c   1.000
_cell.angle_alpha   90.00
_cell.angle_beta   90.00
_cell.angle_gamma   90.00
#
_symmetry.space_group_name_H-M   'P 1'
#
loop_
_entity.id
_entity.type
_entity.pdbx_description
1 polymer ?
#
loop_
_entity_poly.entity_id
_entity_poly.type
_entity_poly.pdbx_seq_one_letter_code
_entity_poly.pdbx_strand_id
1 'polypeptide(L)'
;MDKFAHRQVNWGEMQVRATHFIEMENFLLERILQTASVSHTNHYGLLPTNKDTAVDIQTMKIGEVTRIYLKSYNGITSGGYLVRIQDSEEEDELYCELENKTETPQEAWDLVLTIDPFERKPTNILDIKADPPRYAYVTATYRLSAILHKENTIYPPNSIVVGLLRKNDYGYQLDGNYIPPALTMSSHESLKGYGYNFSEWISSIEKALQKILEKIQGQPNRTGVANSILVLSKEMLRFLSTINYHWKNNVKNLTPYQVTEILSSFAASMLTSLLFVSRKEKEEMLKYFHEWNGITPSNFEQMLDEIINKKYNHNQINQSMVSVGNLLQMLNELFVSLSQLEFVGQHRESIVISERQAQTNASGGSRWMVD
;
A
#
# COMPACT_ATOMS: atom_id res chain seq x y z
N MET A 1 12.30 -7.86 -25.35
CA MET A 1 11.50 -6.89 -26.11
C MET A 1 10.70 -7.67 -27.12
N ASP A 2 9.39 -7.75 -26.93
CA ASP A 2 8.52 -8.39 -27.91
C ASP A 2 8.59 -7.63 -29.23
N LYS A 3 8.53 -8.38 -30.33
CA LYS A 3 8.45 -7.79 -31.67
C LYS A 3 7.16 -6.98 -31.76
N PHE A 4 7.24 -5.77 -32.30
CA PHE A 4 6.07 -4.98 -32.66
C PHE A 4 5.13 -5.78 -33.57
N ALA A 5 3.88 -5.91 -33.16
CA ALA A 5 2.85 -6.62 -33.91
C ALA A 5 2.33 -5.75 -35.06
N HIS A 6 2.28 -4.42 -34.86
CA HIS A 6 1.79 -3.48 -35.85
C HIS A 6 2.94 -2.70 -36.52
N ARG A 7 2.86 -2.57 -37.85
CA ARG A 7 3.89 -1.92 -38.67
C ARG A 7 3.35 -0.67 -39.33
N GLN A 8 4.25 0.25 -39.63
CA GLN A 8 3.93 1.47 -40.35
C GLN A 8 3.49 1.13 -41.78
N VAL A 9 2.44 1.81 -42.24
CA VAL A 9 1.97 1.73 -43.62
C VAL A 9 3.01 2.35 -44.55
N ASN A 10 3.37 1.62 -45.61
CA ASN A 10 4.25 2.12 -46.65
C ASN A 10 3.46 2.96 -47.66
N TRP A 11 3.40 4.27 -47.42
CA TRP A 11 2.74 5.23 -48.30
C TRP A 11 3.59 5.47 -49.56
N GLY A 12 3.43 4.61 -50.56
CA GLY A 12 3.93 4.80 -51.93
C GLY A 12 2.83 5.25 -52.89
N GLU A 13 3.07 5.11 -54.19
CA GLU A 13 2.03 5.28 -55.22
C GLU A 13 1.02 4.13 -55.14
N MET A 14 0.01 4.26 -54.28
CA MET A 14 -1.01 3.25 -54.05
C MET A 14 -2.42 3.85 -53.94
N GLN A 15 -3.44 3.02 -54.18
CA GLN A 15 -4.83 3.37 -53.89
C GLN A 15 -5.10 3.30 -52.39
N VAL A 16 -5.60 4.39 -51.81
CA VAL A 16 -5.90 4.48 -50.37
C VAL A 16 -7.18 3.69 -50.02
N ARG A 17 -7.13 2.88 -48.97
CA ARG A 17 -8.22 2.04 -48.46
C ARG A 17 -8.36 2.23 -46.95
N ALA A 18 -9.53 1.93 -46.40
CA ALA A 18 -9.81 1.99 -44.96
C ALA A 18 -8.81 1.18 -44.12
N THR A 19 -8.34 0.04 -44.64
CA THR A 19 -7.36 -0.83 -43.99
C THR A 19 -6.05 -0.11 -43.68
N HIS A 20 -5.58 0.77 -44.58
CA HIS A 20 -4.35 1.53 -44.36
C HIS A 20 -4.46 2.50 -43.18
N PHE A 21 -5.64 3.09 -42.97
CA PHE A 21 -5.88 3.96 -41.81
C PHE A 21 -5.96 3.16 -40.51
N ILE A 22 -6.62 2.00 -40.55
CA ILE A 22 -6.70 1.08 -39.40
C ILE A 22 -5.31 0.59 -38.98
N GLU A 23 -4.47 0.20 -39.95
CA GLU A 23 -3.08 -0.23 -39.70
C GLU A 23 -2.23 0.92 -39.13
N MET A 24 -2.37 2.12 -39.68
CA MET A 24 -1.69 3.31 -39.18
C MET A 24 -2.10 3.62 -37.73
N GLU A 25 -3.40 3.58 -37.43
CA GLU A 25 -3.93 3.80 -36.07
C GLU A 25 -3.43 2.72 -35.10
N ASN A 26 -3.48 1.44 -35.48
CA ASN A 26 -2.96 0.35 -34.66
C ASN A 26 -1.45 0.51 -34.38
N PHE A 27 -0.67 0.90 -35.39
CA PHE A 27 0.76 1.18 -35.22
C PHE A 27 1.00 2.32 -34.22
N LEU A 28 0.29 3.44 -34.37
CA LEU A 28 0.41 4.59 -33.48
C LEU A 28 -0.01 4.23 -32.04
N LEU A 29 -1.14 3.53 -31.90
CA LEU A 29 -1.63 3.06 -30.61
C LEU A 29 -0.62 2.14 -29.93
N GLU A 30 -0.06 1.16 -30.65
CA GLU A 30 0.98 0.27 -30.10
C GLU A 30 2.21 1.06 -29.63
N ARG A 31 2.66 2.08 -30.38
CA ARG A 31 3.79 2.93 -29.96
C ARG A 31 3.47 3.74 -28.70
N ILE A 32 2.27 4.30 -28.61
CA ILE A 32 1.83 5.05 -27.43
C ILE A 32 1.77 4.13 -26.21
N LEU A 33 1.13 2.96 -26.33
CA LEU A 33 0.99 2.00 -25.24
C LEU A 33 2.35 1.48 -24.77
N GLN A 34 3.24 1.10 -25.68
CA GLN A 34 4.58 0.64 -25.28
C GLN A 34 5.37 1.76 -24.60
N THR A 35 5.34 2.98 -25.12
CA THR A 35 6.01 4.13 -24.50
C THR A 35 5.47 4.37 -23.09
N ALA A 36 4.15 4.33 -22.92
CA ALA A 36 3.51 4.42 -21.61
C ALA A 36 3.94 3.26 -20.71
N SER A 37 3.93 2.00 -21.16
CA SER A 37 4.29 0.85 -20.33
C SER A 37 5.70 0.92 -19.74
N VAL A 38 6.66 1.51 -20.45
CA VAL A 38 8.05 1.67 -19.95
C VAL A 38 8.09 2.56 -18.72
N SER A 39 7.22 3.57 -18.66
CA SER A 39 7.17 4.53 -17.55
C SER A 39 6.45 3.99 -16.31
N HIS A 40 5.74 2.84 -16.38
CA HIS A 40 4.75 2.45 -15.37
C HIS A 40 5.02 1.15 -14.60
N THR A 41 6.29 0.74 -14.41
CA THR A 41 6.61 -0.46 -13.59
C THR A 41 6.12 -0.27 -12.15
N ASN A 42 5.08 -0.99 -11.72
CA ASN A 42 4.37 -0.79 -10.44
C ASN A 42 3.76 0.61 -10.23
N HIS A 43 3.56 1.36 -11.31
CA HIS A 43 2.89 2.67 -11.31
C HIS A 43 1.65 2.55 -12.20
N TYR A 44 0.72 1.67 -11.85
CA TYR A 44 -0.49 1.47 -12.63
C TYR A 44 -1.72 1.30 -11.74
N GLY A 45 -2.87 1.21 -12.37
CA GLY A 45 -4.15 1.01 -11.75
C GLY A 45 -4.93 2.28 -11.50
N LEU A 46 -5.70 2.30 -10.42
CA LEU A 46 -6.66 3.35 -10.12
C LEU A 46 -5.99 4.73 -10.17
N LEU A 47 -6.67 5.68 -10.81
CA LEU A 47 -6.25 7.06 -10.88
C LEU A 47 -6.89 7.89 -9.77
N PRO A 48 -6.22 8.95 -9.28
CA PRO A 48 -6.85 9.93 -8.41
C PRO A 48 -8.12 10.49 -9.05
N THR A 49 -9.20 10.52 -8.29
CA THR A 49 -10.48 11.05 -8.75
C THR A 49 -11.06 12.01 -7.71
N ASN A 50 -11.80 13.00 -8.19
CA ASN A 50 -12.63 13.87 -7.35
C ASN A 50 -14.03 13.29 -7.11
N LYS A 51 -14.37 12.17 -7.78
CA LYS A 51 -15.61 11.42 -7.54
C LYS A 51 -15.49 10.57 -6.27
N ASP A 52 -16.62 10.13 -5.74
CA ASP A 52 -16.68 9.32 -4.51
C ASP A 52 -15.92 7.99 -4.62
N THR A 53 -15.98 7.31 -5.78
CA THR A 53 -15.25 6.06 -6.03
C THR A 53 -14.57 6.04 -7.40
N ALA A 54 -13.36 5.46 -7.45
CA ALA A 54 -12.61 5.24 -8.69
C ALA A 54 -12.95 3.90 -9.37
N VAL A 55 -13.60 3.00 -8.62
CA VAL A 55 -14.06 1.68 -9.05
C VAL A 55 -15.36 1.37 -8.32
N ASP A 56 -16.33 0.83 -9.04
CA ASP A 56 -17.59 0.32 -8.48
C ASP A 56 -17.89 -1.07 -9.03
N ILE A 57 -18.05 -2.03 -8.12
CA ILE A 57 -18.33 -3.44 -8.43
C ILE A 57 -19.56 -3.87 -7.66
N GLN A 58 -20.53 -4.43 -8.36
CA GLN A 58 -21.79 -4.89 -7.79
C GLN A 58 -21.97 -6.37 -8.03
N THR A 59 -22.52 -7.07 -7.03
CA THR A 59 -22.80 -8.51 -7.11
C THR A 59 -24.30 -8.74 -7.04
N MET A 60 -24.83 -9.56 -7.95
CA MET A 60 -26.24 -9.97 -7.98
C MET A 60 -26.34 -11.48 -8.00
N LYS A 61 -27.08 -12.06 -7.05
CA LYS A 61 -27.37 -13.50 -7.03
C LYS A 61 -28.61 -13.80 -7.87
N ILE A 62 -28.47 -14.69 -8.84
CA ILE A 62 -29.51 -15.11 -9.77
C ILE A 62 -29.58 -16.65 -9.74
N GLY A 63 -30.42 -17.19 -8.86
CA GLY A 63 -30.50 -18.63 -8.63
C GLY A 63 -29.17 -19.20 -8.12
N GLU A 64 -28.61 -20.18 -8.86
CA GLU A 64 -27.33 -20.82 -8.59
C GLU A 64 -26.12 -20.05 -9.16
N VAL A 65 -26.34 -18.92 -9.84
CA VAL A 65 -25.26 -18.11 -10.43
C VAL A 65 -25.14 -16.80 -9.68
N THR A 66 -23.93 -16.37 -9.38
CA THR A 66 -23.64 -15.00 -8.96
C THR A 66 -23.06 -14.24 -10.15
N ARG A 67 -23.73 -13.17 -10.55
CA ARG A 67 -23.27 -12.25 -11.58
C ARG A 67 -22.57 -11.07 -10.92
N ILE A 68 -21.41 -10.71 -11.43
CA ILE A 68 -20.57 -9.63 -10.93
C ILE A 68 -20.42 -8.58 -12.02
N TYR A 69 -20.81 -7.35 -11.71
CA TYR A 69 -20.83 -6.21 -12.62
C TYR A 69 -19.72 -5.24 -12.27
N LEU A 70 -18.98 -4.76 -13.26
CA LEU A 70 -18.08 -3.61 -13.14
C LEU A 70 -18.81 -2.37 -13.68
N LYS A 71 -19.36 -1.55 -12.78
CA LYS A 71 -20.17 -0.37 -13.15
C LYS A 71 -19.31 0.84 -13.50
N SER A 72 -18.20 1.02 -12.78
CA SER A 72 -17.24 2.08 -13.09
C SER A 72 -15.81 1.66 -12.81
N TYR A 73 -14.88 2.22 -13.59
CA TYR A 73 -13.45 2.04 -13.40
C TYR A 73 -12.68 3.18 -14.07
N ASN A 74 -11.82 3.86 -13.32
CA ASN A 74 -10.92 4.88 -13.84
C ASN A 74 -9.48 4.56 -13.45
N GLY A 75 -8.70 4.07 -14.40
CA GLY A 75 -7.37 3.56 -14.13
C GLY A 75 -6.51 3.41 -15.38
N ILE A 76 -5.24 3.06 -15.17
CA ILE A 76 -4.30 2.72 -16.24
C ILE A 76 -3.82 1.28 -16.06
N THR A 77 -3.73 0.52 -17.15
CA THR A 77 -3.17 -0.85 -17.09
C THR A 77 -1.64 -0.81 -17.03
N SER A 78 -0.99 -1.93 -16.69
CA SER A 78 0.47 -2.02 -16.73
C SER A 78 1.04 -1.88 -18.15
N GLY A 79 0.24 -2.19 -19.17
CA GLY A 79 0.51 -1.94 -20.59
C GLY A 79 0.32 -0.48 -21.02
N GLY A 80 -0.06 0.43 -20.11
CA GLY A 80 -0.21 1.85 -20.39
C GLY A 80 -1.56 2.26 -21.00
N TYR A 81 -2.51 1.30 -21.14
CA TYR A 81 -3.85 1.63 -21.63
C TYR A 81 -4.67 2.34 -20.55
N LEU A 82 -5.22 3.50 -20.90
CA LEU A 82 -6.07 4.31 -20.03
C LEU A 82 -7.53 3.86 -20.12
N VAL A 83 -8.05 3.30 -19.04
CA VAL A 83 -9.42 2.81 -18.92
C VAL A 83 -10.31 3.85 -18.25
N ARG A 84 -11.43 4.17 -18.89
CA ARG A 84 -12.49 5.02 -18.34
C ARG A 84 -13.85 4.39 -18.61
N ILE A 85 -14.36 3.69 -17.60
CA ILE A 85 -15.70 3.12 -17.59
C ILE A 85 -16.54 3.96 -16.62
N GLN A 86 -17.65 4.49 -17.10
CA GLN A 86 -18.65 5.21 -16.32
C GLN A 86 -20.00 4.56 -16.61
N ASP A 87 -20.82 4.37 -15.57
CA ASP A 87 -22.16 3.75 -15.59
C ASP A 87 -22.62 3.35 -16.99
N SER A 88 -22.29 2.12 -17.37
CA SER A 88 -22.64 1.58 -18.67
C SER A 88 -24.16 1.59 -18.83
N GLU A 89 -24.66 2.14 -19.93
CA GLU A 89 -26.04 1.93 -20.36
C GLU A 89 -26.35 0.42 -20.42
N GLU A 90 -27.63 0.03 -20.29
CA GLU A 90 -28.04 -1.39 -20.15
C GLU A 90 -27.51 -2.32 -21.25
N GLU A 91 -27.23 -1.81 -22.46
CA GLU A 91 -26.70 -2.59 -23.58
C GLU A 91 -25.18 -2.84 -23.53
N ASP A 92 -24.44 -2.14 -22.65
CA ASP A 92 -22.98 -2.20 -22.52
C ASP A 92 -22.51 -2.72 -21.15
N GLU A 93 -23.37 -3.43 -20.42
CA GLU A 93 -23.04 -3.98 -19.10
C GLU A 93 -21.81 -4.91 -19.15
N LEU A 94 -20.80 -4.57 -18.36
CA LEU A 94 -19.60 -5.39 -18.22
C LEU A 94 -19.72 -6.29 -17.00
N TYR A 95 -19.90 -7.59 -17.24
CA TYR A 95 -20.08 -8.57 -16.17
C TYR A 95 -19.35 -9.89 -16.40
N CYS A 96 -19.21 -10.67 -15.33
CA CYS A 96 -18.86 -12.08 -15.38
C CYS A 96 -19.78 -12.88 -14.46
N GLU A 97 -19.85 -14.19 -14.67
CA GLU A 97 -20.70 -15.10 -13.91
C GLU A 97 -19.87 -16.19 -13.25
N LEU A 98 -20.25 -16.53 -12.01
CA LEU A 98 -19.70 -17.65 -11.27
C LEU A 98 -20.82 -18.55 -10.77
N GLU A 99 -20.68 -19.85 -11.00
CA GLU A 99 -21.59 -20.85 -10.46
C GLU A 99 -21.35 -21.03 -8.95
N ASN A 100 -22.42 -21.02 -8.16
CA ASN A 100 -22.40 -21.32 -6.73
C ASN A 100 -22.39 -22.85 -6.52
N LYS A 101 -21.33 -23.53 -6.94
CA LYS A 101 -21.18 -24.97 -6.61
C LYS A 101 -20.95 -25.13 -5.12
N THR A 102 -21.66 -26.06 -4.47
CA THR A 102 -21.31 -26.52 -3.14
C THR A 102 -19.93 -27.19 -3.17
N GLU A 103 -19.16 -27.07 -2.08
CA GLU A 103 -17.95 -27.88 -1.76
C GLU A 103 -16.53 -27.30 -1.97
N THR A 104 -16.32 -25.98 -1.93
CA THR A 104 -14.97 -25.47 -1.62
C THR A 104 -15.00 -24.31 -0.63
N PRO A 105 -14.69 -24.53 0.66
CA PRO A 105 -14.40 -23.44 1.57
C PRO A 105 -13.04 -22.80 1.23
N GLN A 106 -12.98 -21.46 1.30
CA GLN A 106 -11.76 -20.64 1.24
C GLN A 106 -11.09 -20.39 -0.12
N GLU A 107 -11.79 -20.60 -1.23
CA GLU A 107 -11.28 -20.11 -2.52
C GLU A 107 -11.52 -18.60 -2.66
N ALA A 108 -10.58 -17.93 -3.34
CA ALA A 108 -10.68 -16.53 -3.72
C ALA A 108 -10.53 -16.40 -5.24
N TRP A 109 -11.15 -15.39 -5.84
CA TRP A 109 -11.10 -15.13 -7.28
C TRP A 109 -10.70 -13.68 -7.55
N ASP A 110 -9.68 -13.50 -8.36
CA ASP A 110 -9.30 -12.20 -8.89
C ASP A 110 -10.30 -11.80 -9.98
N LEU A 111 -10.90 -10.62 -9.83
CA LEU A 111 -11.71 -10.00 -10.86
C LEU A 111 -10.79 -9.25 -11.80
N VAL A 112 -10.64 -9.75 -13.03
CA VAL A 112 -9.68 -9.25 -14.01
C VAL A 112 -10.41 -8.60 -15.17
N LEU A 113 -10.18 -7.31 -15.32
CA LEU A 113 -10.56 -6.54 -16.49
C LEU A 113 -9.49 -6.71 -17.56
N THR A 114 -9.85 -7.31 -18.69
CA THR A 114 -8.98 -7.44 -19.88
C THR A 114 -9.44 -6.46 -20.96
N ILE A 115 -8.48 -5.77 -21.57
CA ILE A 115 -8.70 -4.78 -22.61
C ILE A 115 -8.07 -5.31 -23.89
N ASP A 116 -8.86 -5.32 -24.97
CA ASP A 116 -8.32 -5.43 -26.32
C ASP A 116 -8.35 -4.05 -27.00
N PRO A 117 -7.20 -3.34 -27.05
CA PRO A 117 -7.15 -1.99 -27.60
C PRO A 117 -7.25 -1.95 -29.13
N PHE A 118 -7.09 -3.10 -29.81
CA PHE A 118 -7.08 -3.17 -31.28
C PHE A 118 -8.43 -3.67 -31.83
N GLU A 119 -9.23 -4.36 -31.01
CA GLU A 119 -10.60 -4.77 -31.30
C GLU A 119 -11.59 -3.61 -31.07
N ARG A 120 -12.01 -2.98 -32.17
CA ARG A 120 -12.92 -1.81 -32.19
C ARG A 120 -14.38 -2.25 -32.06
N LYS A 121 -15.01 -1.98 -30.92
CA LYS A 121 -16.44 -2.15 -30.69
C LYS A 121 -17.18 -0.85 -31.05
N PRO A 122 -18.16 -0.86 -31.97
CA PRO A 122 -19.03 0.29 -32.22
C PRO A 122 -19.75 0.75 -30.95
N THR A 123 -19.85 2.06 -30.72
CA THR A 123 -20.46 2.64 -29.52
C THR A 123 -21.21 3.94 -29.85
N ASN A 124 -22.01 4.42 -28.89
CA ASN A 124 -22.91 5.59 -28.97
C ASN A 124 -24.14 5.36 -29.89
N ILE A 125 -24.80 6.46 -30.25
CA ILE A 125 -26.04 6.47 -31.01
C ILE A 125 -25.77 6.15 -32.49
N LEU A 126 -26.62 5.30 -33.07
CA LEU A 126 -26.63 4.98 -34.50
C LEU A 126 -26.88 6.26 -35.32
N ASP A 127 -25.95 6.62 -36.21
CA ASP A 127 -26.14 7.72 -37.14
C ASP A 127 -26.99 7.25 -38.33
N ILE A 128 -28.29 7.48 -38.22
CA ILE A 128 -29.29 7.13 -39.24
C ILE A 128 -29.12 8.00 -40.51
N LYS A 129 -28.44 9.15 -40.42
CA LYS A 129 -28.18 10.02 -41.59
C LYS A 129 -26.99 9.55 -42.42
N ALA A 130 -26.12 8.71 -41.86
CA ALA A 130 -25.07 8.06 -42.64
C ALA A 130 -25.70 7.05 -43.62
N ASP A 131 -25.11 6.92 -44.81
CA ASP A 131 -25.52 5.92 -45.80
C ASP A 131 -24.36 4.95 -46.09
N PRO A 132 -24.45 3.67 -45.66
CA PRO A 132 -25.52 3.10 -44.84
C PRO A 132 -25.48 3.59 -43.38
N PRO A 133 -26.60 3.49 -42.63
CA PRO A 133 -26.64 3.83 -41.21
C PRO A 133 -25.56 3.10 -40.43
N ARG A 134 -24.80 3.84 -39.60
CA ARG A 134 -23.66 3.29 -38.87
C ARG A 134 -23.44 4.02 -37.55
N TYR A 135 -22.80 3.35 -36.59
CA TYR A 135 -22.31 4.02 -35.39
C TYR A 135 -21.16 4.96 -35.74
N ALA A 136 -21.17 6.16 -35.17
CA ALA A 136 -20.19 7.19 -35.48
C ALA A 136 -18.83 6.96 -34.79
N TYR A 137 -18.81 6.21 -33.69
CA TYR A 137 -17.64 6.06 -32.83
C TYR A 137 -17.37 4.60 -32.46
N VAL A 138 -16.13 4.32 -32.06
CA VAL A 138 -15.69 3.02 -31.58
C VAL A 138 -14.97 3.16 -30.24
N THR A 139 -14.99 2.10 -29.44
CA THR A 139 -14.22 1.94 -28.21
C THR A 139 -13.46 0.61 -28.25
N ALA A 140 -12.49 0.45 -27.35
CA ALA A 140 -11.83 -0.84 -27.16
C ALA A 140 -12.79 -1.87 -26.57
N THR A 141 -12.50 -3.14 -26.81
CA THR A 141 -13.31 -4.23 -26.25
C THR A 141 -12.86 -4.53 -24.82
N TYR A 142 -13.82 -4.50 -23.88
CA TYR A 142 -13.59 -4.85 -22.48
C TYR A 142 -14.18 -6.22 -22.18
N ARG A 143 -13.46 -7.02 -21.38
CA ARG A 143 -13.93 -8.30 -20.86
C ARG A 143 -13.63 -8.40 -19.37
N LEU A 144 -14.65 -8.67 -18.56
CA LEU A 144 -14.48 -8.99 -17.15
C LEU A 144 -14.45 -10.50 -16.98
N SER A 145 -13.53 -10.99 -16.16
CA SER A 145 -13.39 -12.41 -15.88
C SER A 145 -13.07 -12.62 -14.40
N ALA A 146 -13.54 -13.73 -13.84
CA ALA A 146 -13.16 -14.17 -12.51
C ALA A 146 -12.17 -15.34 -12.65
N ILE A 147 -10.96 -15.14 -12.13
CA ILE A 147 -9.87 -16.11 -12.23
C ILE A 147 -9.53 -16.58 -10.82
N LEU A 148 -9.34 -17.89 -10.62
CA LEU A 148 -8.96 -18.41 -9.31
C LEU A 148 -7.66 -17.75 -8.83
N HIS A 149 -7.70 -17.15 -7.65
CA HIS A 149 -6.59 -16.42 -7.05
C HIS A 149 -5.42 -17.36 -6.80
N LYS A 150 -4.25 -16.96 -7.28
CA LYS A 150 -2.98 -17.62 -6.97
C LYS A 150 -1.94 -16.56 -6.68
N GLU A 151 -1.15 -16.80 -5.65
CA GLU A 151 -0.03 -15.92 -5.32
C GLU A 151 0.92 -15.80 -6.53
N ASN A 152 1.43 -14.59 -6.75
CA ASN A 152 2.38 -14.27 -7.83
C ASN A 152 1.86 -14.54 -9.26
N THR A 153 0.54 -14.55 -9.46
CA THR A 153 -0.04 -14.57 -10.82
C THR A 153 0.41 -13.35 -11.61
N ILE A 154 0.94 -13.59 -12.81
CA ILE A 154 1.34 -12.54 -13.76
C ILE A 154 0.22 -12.38 -14.76
N TYR A 155 -0.36 -11.19 -14.78
CA TYR A 155 -1.43 -10.82 -15.69
C TYR A 155 -0.88 -10.18 -16.98
N PRO A 156 -1.53 -10.37 -18.14
CA PRO A 156 -1.16 -9.69 -19.37
C PRO A 156 -1.10 -8.15 -19.20
N PRO A 157 -0.24 -7.44 -19.95
CA PRO A 157 -0.08 -5.99 -19.78
C PRO A 157 -1.39 -5.19 -19.93
N ASN A 158 -2.25 -5.58 -20.87
CA ASN A 158 -3.55 -4.96 -21.11
C ASN A 158 -4.65 -5.54 -20.21
N SER A 159 -4.31 -5.92 -18.99
CA SER A 159 -5.28 -6.38 -18.01
C SER A 159 -4.97 -5.85 -16.62
N ILE A 160 -6.00 -5.82 -15.78
CA ILE A 160 -5.90 -5.31 -14.42
C ILE A 160 -6.87 -6.01 -13.49
N VAL A 161 -6.38 -6.34 -12.29
CA VAL A 161 -7.23 -6.88 -11.22
C VAL A 161 -8.00 -5.74 -10.58
N VAL A 162 -9.31 -5.71 -10.77
CA VAL A 162 -10.19 -4.63 -10.27
C VAL A 162 -10.81 -4.94 -8.91
N GLY A 163 -10.78 -6.20 -8.48
CA GLY A 163 -11.35 -6.63 -7.21
C GLY A 163 -10.97 -8.07 -6.85
N LEU A 164 -11.27 -8.47 -5.62
CA LEU A 164 -11.10 -9.83 -5.13
C LEU A 164 -12.42 -10.33 -4.57
N LEU A 165 -12.85 -11.52 -5.01
CA LEU A 165 -14.01 -12.22 -4.48
C LEU A 165 -13.57 -13.31 -3.51
N ARG A 166 -14.34 -13.50 -2.45
CA ARG A 166 -14.25 -14.65 -1.55
C ARG A 166 -15.58 -15.39 -1.53
N LYS A 167 -15.52 -16.71 -1.46
CA LYS A 167 -16.72 -17.53 -1.31
C LYS A 167 -16.91 -17.89 0.16
N ASN A 168 -18.11 -17.64 0.66
CA ASN A 168 -18.57 -18.06 1.97
C ASN A 168 -19.86 -18.89 1.84
N ASP A 169 -20.44 -19.27 2.98
CA ASP A 169 -21.66 -20.09 3.03
C ASP A 169 -22.88 -19.45 2.34
N TYR A 170 -22.86 -18.12 2.14
CA TYR A 170 -23.95 -17.35 1.54
C TYR A 170 -23.75 -17.07 0.03
N GLY A 171 -22.55 -17.34 -0.51
CA GLY A 171 -22.17 -17.15 -1.90
C GLY A 171 -20.85 -16.38 -2.07
N TYR A 172 -20.65 -15.77 -3.23
CA TYR A 172 -19.51 -14.90 -3.51
C TYR A 172 -19.73 -13.49 -2.94
N GLN A 173 -18.73 -12.97 -2.22
CA GLN A 173 -18.71 -11.61 -1.69
C GLN A 173 -17.40 -10.91 -2.05
N LEU A 174 -17.45 -9.60 -2.25
CA LEU A 174 -16.27 -8.78 -2.46
C LEU A 174 -15.47 -8.66 -1.16
N ASP A 175 -14.15 -8.81 -1.25
CA ASP A 175 -13.25 -8.55 -0.14
C ASP A 175 -13.08 -7.03 0.03
N GLY A 176 -13.74 -6.45 1.04
CA GLY A 176 -13.65 -5.02 1.34
C GLY A 176 -12.26 -4.54 1.79
N ASN A 177 -11.35 -5.46 2.15
CA ASN A 177 -9.97 -5.14 2.48
C ASN A 177 -9.05 -5.19 1.26
N TYR A 178 -9.55 -5.65 0.11
CA TYR A 178 -8.77 -5.65 -1.11
C TYR A 178 -8.62 -4.22 -1.64
N ILE A 179 -7.38 -3.81 -1.88
CA ILE A 179 -7.05 -2.55 -2.54
C ILE A 179 -6.55 -2.92 -3.94
N PRO A 180 -7.31 -2.59 -5.01
CA PRO A 180 -6.85 -2.81 -6.37
C PRO A 180 -5.53 -2.07 -6.63
N PRO A 181 -4.74 -2.48 -7.65
CA PRO A 181 -3.63 -1.68 -8.16
C PRO A 181 -4.02 -0.21 -8.25
N ALA A 182 -3.15 0.66 -7.76
CA ALA A 182 -3.45 2.07 -7.58
C ALA A 182 -2.19 2.89 -7.84
N LEU A 183 -2.35 3.97 -8.61
CA LEU A 183 -1.24 4.80 -9.02
C LEU A 183 -0.63 5.56 -7.85
N THR A 184 -1.47 6.10 -6.97
CA THR A 184 -1.04 6.93 -5.84
C THR A 184 -1.83 6.62 -4.57
N MET A 185 -1.34 7.12 -3.43
CA MET A 185 -2.06 7.06 -2.16
C MET A 185 -3.42 7.79 -2.21
N SER A 186 -3.61 8.76 -3.11
CA SER A 186 -4.90 9.45 -3.30
C SER A 186 -5.90 8.71 -4.19
N SER A 187 -5.50 7.59 -4.81
CA SER A 187 -6.31 6.88 -5.81
C SER A 187 -7.37 5.94 -5.21
N HIS A 188 -7.28 5.62 -3.91
CA HIS A 188 -8.22 4.76 -3.20
C HIS A 188 -8.46 5.26 -1.77
N GLU A 189 -9.67 5.11 -1.24
CA GLU A 189 -10.02 5.68 0.06
C GLU A 189 -9.19 5.09 1.22
N SER A 190 -9.03 3.77 1.26
CA SER A 190 -8.17 3.11 2.26
C SER A 190 -6.72 3.60 2.18
N LEU A 191 -6.20 3.92 0.98
CA LEU A 191 -4.84 4.45 0.83
C LEU A 191 -4.73 5.88 1.34
N LYS A 192 -5.75 6.73 1.16
CA LYS A 192 -5.80 8.04 1.79
C LYS A 192 -5.74 7.91 3.31
N GLY A 193 -6.52 6.96 3.86
CA GLY A 193 -6.51 6.62 5.29
C GLY A 193 -5.11 6.20 5.78
N TYR A 194 -4.45 5.28 5.09
CA TYR A 194 -3.06 4.90 5.40
C TYR A 194 -2.11 6.10 5.34
N GLY A 195 -2.19 6.94 4.30
CA GLY A 195 -1.36 8.13 4.17
C GLY A 195 -1.55 9.12 5.34
N TYR A 196 -2.78 9.28 5.83
CA TYR A 196 -3.08 10.08 7.01
C TYR A 196 -2.47 9.46 8.28
N ASN A 197 -2.79 8.20 8.58
CA ASN A 197 -2.33 7.50 9.78
C ASN A 197 -0.80 7.45 9.86
N PHE A 198 -0.13 7.15 8.74
CA PHE A 198 1.33 7.09 8.70
C PHE A 198 1.95 8.46 8.95
N SER A 199 1.34 9.54 8.43
CA SER A 199 1.80 10.90 8.70
C SER A 199 1.66 11.29 10.17
N GLU A 200 0.57 10.89 10.82
CA GLU A 200 0.37 11.10 12.26
C GLU A 200 1.40 10.33 13.09
N TRP A 201 1.59 9.04 12.82
CA TRP A 201 2.56 8.22 13.54
C TRP A 201 4.00 8.69 13.33
N ILE A 202 4.39 9.05 12.10
CA ILE A 202 5.71 9.65 11.83
C ILE A 202 5.93 10.91 12.67
N SER A 203 4.95 11.82 12.68
CA SER A 203 5.02 13.06 13.46
C SER A 203 5.09 12.81 14.96
N SER A 204 4.32 11.83 15.45
CA SER A 204 4.32 11.40 16.85
C SER A 204 5.66 10.78 17.26
N ILE A 205 6.20 9.88 16.43
CA ILE A 205 7.53 9.27 16.63
C ILE A 205 8.60 10.34 16.65
N GLU A 206 8.62 11.28 15.71
CA GLU A 206 9.60 12.37 15.66
C GLU A 206 9.62 13.17 16.97
N LYS A 207 8.45 13.57 17.46
CA LYS A 207 8.31 14.30 18.73
C LYS A 207 8.74 13.46 19.93
N ALA A 208 8.38 12.18 19.95
CA ALA A 208 8.75 11.28 21.03
C ALA A 208 10.27 11.07 21.09
N LEU A 209 10.91 10.88 19.94
CA LEU A 209 12.37 10.75 19.82
C LEU A 209 13.10 12.02 20.25
N GLN A 210 12.60 13.21 19.90
CA GLN A 210 13.15 14.50 20.38
C GLN A 210 13.10 14.60 21.91
N LYS A 211 11.96 14.28 22.52
CA LYS A 211 11.83 14.27 24.00
C LYS A 211 12.75 13.26 24.67
N ILE A 212 12.86 12.04 24.11
CA ILE A 212 13.79 11.02 24.59
C ILE A 212 15.22 11.55 24.54
N LEU A 213 15.61 12.19 23.43
CA LEU A 213 16.94 12.75 23.24
C LEU A 213 17.25 13.82 24.29
N GLU A 214 16.35 14.77 24.52
CA GLU A 214 16.47 15.82 25.54
C GLU A 214 16.65 15.23 26.94
N LYS A 215 15.82 14.23 27.30
CA LYS A 215 15.88 13.57 28.60
C LYS A 215 17.20 12.83 28.83
N ILE A 216 17.69 12.08 27.85
CA ILE A 216 18.98 11.38 27.96
C ILE A 216 20.14 12.38 28.03
N GLN A 217 20.05 13.50 27.30
CA GLN A 217 21.09 14.51 27.30
C GLN A 217 21.22 15.24 28.64
N GLY A 218 20.08 15.50 29.31
CA GLY A 218 20.04 16.14 30.64
C GLY A 218 20.44 15.23 31.81
N GLN A 219 20.62 13.92 31.60
CA GLN A 219 21.03 13.01 32.68
C GLN A 219 22.52 13.20 33.05
N PRO A 220 22.85 13.37 34.35
CA PRO A 220 24.24 13.53 34.80
C PRO A 220 25.08 12.25 34.62
N ASN A 221 24.45 11.08 34.81
CA ASN A 221 25.08 9.77 34.65
C ASN A 221 24.19 8.89 33.75
N ARG A 222 24.64 8.61 32.52
CA ARG A 222 23.88 7.79 31.57
C ARG A 222 24.15 6.31 31.79
N THR A 223 23.08 5.51 31.80
CA THR A 223 23.18 4.05 31.79
C THR A 223 23.59 3.54 30.41
N GLY A 224 24.08 2.29 30.32
CA GLY A 224 24.36 1.65 29.03
C GLY A 224 23.12 1.56 28.12
N VAL A 225 21.95 1.32 28.72
CA VAL A 225 20.65 1.34 28.02
C VAL A 225 20.34 2.73 27.50
N ALA A 226 20.52 3.78 28.30
CA ALA A 226 20.33 5.17 27.85
C ALA A 226 21.26 5.53 26.68
N ASN A 227 22.52 5.08 26.71
CA ASN A 227 23.45 5.28 25.58
C ASN A 227 23.03 4.51 24.31
N SER A 228 22.47 3.32 24.45
CA SER A 228 21.99 2.52 23.32
C SER A 228 20.76 3.17 22.67
N ILE A 229 19.81 3.62 23.49
CA ILE A 229 18.63 4.37 23.02
C ILE A 229 19.06 5.69 22.38
N LEU A 230 20.10 6.35 22.89
CA LEU A 230 20.63 7.58 22.30
C LEU A 230 21.14 7.37 20.87
N VAL A 231 21.84 6.26 20.60
CA VAL A 231 22.31 5.90 19.26
C VAL A 231 21.11 5.69 18.33
N LEU A 232 20.17 4.85 18.75
CA LEU A 232 18.96 4.56 18.00
C LEU A 232 18.17 5.84 17.67
N SER A 233 17.88 6.67 18.68
CA SER A 233 17.09 7.89 18.50
C SER A 233 17.74 8.88 17.54
N LYS A 234 19.07 9.01 17.57
CA LYS A 234 19.81 9.87 16.63
C LYS A 234 19.70 9.37 15.20
N GLU A 235 19.89 8.07 14.98
CA GLU A 235 19.77 7.49 13.63
C GLU A 235 18.35 7.62 13.08
N MET A 236 17.33 7.41 13.92
CA MET A 236 15.93 7.54 13.49
C MET A 236 15.57 8.99 13.17
N LEU A 237 15.98 9.95 14.00
CA LEU A 237 15.76 11.38 13.71
C LEU A 237 16.49 11.83 12.44
N ARG A 238 17.71 11.33 12.20
CA ARG A 238 18.43 11.58 10.94
C ARG A 238 17.64 11.06 9.75
N PHE A 239 17.16 9.82 9.79
CA PHE A 239 16.34 9.27 8.71
C PHE A 239 15.09 10.11 8.48
N LEU A 240 14.32 10.42 9.53
CA LEU A 240 13.10 11.22 9.41
C LEU A 240 13.36 12.60 8.78
N SER A 241 14.49 13.22 9.12
CA SER A 241 14.89 14.49 8.49
C SER A 241 15.07 14.40 6.97
N THR A 242 15.52 13.24 6.44
CA THR A 242 15.75 13.04 5.00
C THR A 242 14.45 12.98 4.20
N ILE A 243 13.37 12.45 4.79
CA ILE A 243 12.08 12.27 4.11
C ILE A 243 11.10 13.41 4.38
N ASN A 244 11.35 14.22 5.43
CA ASN A 244 10.40 15.20 5.99
C ASN A 244 9.75 16.13 4.94
N TYR A 245 10.54 16.81 4.12
CA TYR A 245 10.01 17.77 3.14
C TYR A 245 9.16 17.07 2.07
N HIS A 246 9.67 15.97 1.52
CA HIS A 246 8.96 15.22 0.50
C HIS A 246 7.66 14.60 1.03
N TRP A 247 7.72 13.98 2.21
CA TRP A 247 6.55 13.39 2.86
C TRP A 247 5.45 14.43 3.11
N LYS A 248 5.78 15.54 3.78
CA LYS A 248 4.80 16.59 4.13
C LYS A 248 4.08 17.19 2.91
N ASN A 249 4.80 17.37 1.81
CA ASN A 249 4.26 18.04 0.63
C ASN A 249 3.66 17.08 -0.41
N ASN A 250 4.05 15.79 -0.39
CA ASN A 250 3.78 14.90 -1.51
C ASN A 250 3.17 13.54 -1.14
N VAL A 251 2.89 13.24 0.14
CA VAL A 251 2.39 11.92 0.59
C VAL A 251 1.19 11.42 -0.24
N LYS A 252 0.28 12.31 -0.63
CA LYS A 252 -0.93 11.96 -1.42
C LYS A 252 -0.61 11.47 -2.83
N ASN A 253 0.51 11.93 -3.41
CA ASN A 253 0.90 11.59 -4.78
C ASN A 253 1.97 10.49 -4.82
N LEU A 254 2.50 10.07 -3.67
CA LEU A 254 3.38 8.91 -3.62
C LEU A 254 2.64 7.67 -4.10
N THR A 255 3.37 6.79 -4.76
CA THR A 255 2.83 5.45 -5.05
C THR A 255 2.84 4.60 -3.79
N PRO A 256 1.97 3.58 -3.69
CA PRO A 256 2.00 2.66 -2.56
C PRO A 256 3.35 1.91 -2.47
N TYR A 257 4.03 1.71 -3.61
CA TYR A 257 5.41 1.20 -3.64
C TYR A 257 6.38 2.15 -2.95
N GLN A 258 6.39 3.45 -3.32
CA GLN A 258 7.28 4.45 -2.72
C GLN A 258 7.04 4.60 -1.20
N VAL A 259 5.78 4.55 -0.75
CA VAL A 259 5.48 4.56 0.69
C VAL A 259 6.06 3.32 1.38
N THR A 260 5.88 2.14 0.77
CA THR A 260 6.45 0.88 1.29
C THR A 260 7.97 0.94 1.35
N GLU A 261 8.62 1.46 0.30
CA GLU A 261 10.07 1.63 0.20
C GLU A 261 10.61 2.55 1.29
N ILE A 262 9.99 3.71 1.50
CA ILE A 262 10.39 4.67 2.54
C ILE A 262 10.28 4.03 3.92
N LEU A 263 9.16 3.38 4.24
CA LEU A 263 8.94 2.80 5.56
C LEU A 263 9.76 1.53 5.80
N SER A 264 10.01 0.72 4.76
CA SER A 264 10.95 -0.40 4.84
C SER A 264 12.39 0.08 5.03
N SER A 265 12.77 1.19 4.39
CA SER A 265 14.08 1.83 4.61
C SER A 265 14.24 2.40 6.03
N PHE A 266 13.14 2.90 6.63
CA PHE A 266 13.14 3.29 8.04
C PHE A 266 13.42 2.08 8.96
N ALA A 267 12.76 0.94 8.70
CA ALA A 267 13.01 -0.32 9.40
C ALA A 267 14.47 -0.79 9.23
N ALA A 268 15.01 -0.72 8.01
CA ALA A 268 16.39 -1.07 7.72
C ALA A 268 17.39 -0.17 8.46
N SER A 269 17.13 1.14 8.51
CA SER A 269 17.94 2.08 9.29
C SER A 269 17.93 1.71 10.77
N MET A 270 16.76 1.32 11.30
CA MET A 270 16.61 0.90 12.69
C MET A 270 17.41 -0.37 12.97
N LEU A 271 17.26 -1.40 12.15
CA LEU A 271 18.00 -2.65 12.28
C LEU A 271 19.52 -2.41 12.18
N THR A 272 19.95 -1.56 11.24
CA THR A 272 21.36 -1.18 11.08
C THR A 272 21.88 -0.46 12.32
N SER A 273 21.07 0.40 12.96
CA SER A 273 21.49 1.11 14.17
C SER A 273 21.81 0.18 15.34
N LEU A 274 21.20 -1.02 15.38
CA LEU A 274 21.50 -2.03 16.39
C LEU A 274 22.93 -2.60 16.26
N LEU A 275 23.55 -2.49 15.08
CA LEU A 275 24.94 -2.91 14.86
C LEU A 275 25.96 -1.96 15.49
N PHE A 276 25.57 -0.73 15.79
CA PHE A 276 26.42 0.25 16.48
C PHE A 276 26.42 0.07 18.01
N VAL A 277 25.59 -0.84 18.53
CA VAL A 277 25.47 -1.14 19.95
C VAL A 277 26.15 -2.48 20.24
N SER A 278 26.89 -2.60 21.34
CA SER A 278 27.52 -3.88 21.70
C SER A 278 26.46 -4.96 21.94
N ARG A 279 26.78 -6.23 21.70
CA ARG A 279 25.81 -7.34 21.85
C ARG A 279 25.12 -7.34 23.23
N LYS A 280 25.90 -7.13 24.29
CA LYS A 280 25.39 -7.07 25.67
C LYS A 280 24.42 -5.90 25.85
N GLU A 281 24.79 -4.72 25.37
CA GLU A 281 23.94 -3.53 25.50
C GLU A 281 22.67 -3.62 24.63
N LYS A 282 22.76 -4.26 23.44
CA LYS A 282 21.60 -4.53 22.59
C LYS A 282 20.60 -5.42 23.30
N GLU A 283 21.06 -6.53 23.88
CA GLU A 283 20.20 -7.46 24.63
C GLU A 283 19.51 -6.76 25.82
N GLU A 284 20.25 -5.94 26.58
CA GLU A 284 19.69 -5.16 27.69
C GLU A 284 18.69 -4.08 27.23
N MET A 285 18.97 -3.39 26.11
CA MET A 285 18.06 -2.41 25.52
C MET A 285 16.76 -3.06 25.03
N LEU A 286 16.83 -4.23 24.41
CA LEU A 286 15.64 -4.93 23.93
C LEU A 286 14.80 -5.49 25.09
N LYS A 287 15.43 -5.96 26.18
CA LYS A 287 14.71 -6.29 27.42
C LYS A 287 14.02 -5.06 28.01
N TYR A 288 14.70 -3.92 27.98
CA TYR A 288 14.12 -2.66 28.41
C TYR A 288 12.92 -2.26 27.55
N PHE A 289 12.95 -2.44 26.22
CA PHE A 289 11.76 -2.23 25.39
C PHE A 289 10.62 -3.15 25.82
N HIS A 290 10.89 -4.44 26.02
CA HIS A 290 9.90 -5.41 26.49
C HIS A 290 9.21 -4.98 27.79
N GLU A 291 9.95 -4.41 28.76
CA GLU A 291 9.38 -3.92 30.01
C GLU A 291 8.34 -2.81 29.79
N TRP A 292 8.53 -1.95 28.79
CA TRP A 292 7.72 -0.74 28.60
C TRP A 292 6.60 -0.89 27.57
N ASN A 293 6.71 -1.82 26.61
CA ASN A 293 5.69 -2.03 25.59
C ASN A 293 5.26 -3.50 25.41
N GLY A 294 5.82 -4.45 26.17
CA GLY A 294 5.47 -5.87 26.10
C GLY A 294 6.06 -6.64 24.92
N ILE A 295 6.86 -6.02 24.06
CA ILE A 295 7.39 -6.67 22.85
C ILE A 295 8.68 -7.40 23.16
N THR A 296 8.72 -8.69 22.87
CA THR A 296 9.92 -9.50 23.14
C THR A 296 11.07 -9.07 22.22
N PRO A 297 12.34 -9.22 22.67
CA PRO A 297 13.50 -8.93 21.83
C PRO A 297 13.46 -9.65 20.47
N SER A 298 13.06 -10.92 20.47
CA SER A 298 12.95 -11.73 19.26
C SER A 298 11.89 -11.19 18.30
N ASN A 299 10.70 -10.86 18.81
CA ASN A 299 9.63 -10.35 17.96
C ASN A 299 9.99 -8.99 17.36
N PHE A 300 10.68 -8.14 18.12
CA PHE A 300 11.12 -6.84 17.64
C PHE A 300 12.07 -6.95 16.43
N GLU A 301 13.11 -7.78 16.53
CA GLU A 301 14.05 -8.00 15.43
C GLU A 301 13.38 -8.72 14.25
N GLN A 302 12.51 -9.70 14.52
CA GLN A 302 11.76 -10.42 13.49
C GLN A 302 10.83 -9.50 12.70
N MET A 303 10.11 -8.59 13.36
CA MET A 303 9.23 -7.63 12.67
C MET A 303 10.01 -6.72 11.72
N LEU A 304 11.22 -6.28 12.11
CA LEU A 304 12.10 -5.50 11.25
C LEU A 304 12.55 -6.33 10.04
N ASP A 305 13.05 -7.54 10.28
CA ASP A 305 13.58 -8.42 9.23
C ASP A 305 12.50 -8.83 8.22
N GLU A 306 11.29 -9.16 8.69
CA GLU A 306 10.16 -9.51 7.83
C GLU A 306 9.80 -8.39 6.86
N ILE A 307 9.80 -7.12 7.31
CA ILE A 307 9.46 -5.97 6.46
C ILE A 307 10.56 -5.63 5.46
N ILE A 308 11.82 -5.80 5.86
CA ILE A 308 12.98 -5.55 4.99
C ILE A 308 13.02 -6.59 3.86
N ASN A 309 12.68 -7.84 4.15
CA ASN A 309 12.74 -8.94 3.19
C ASN A 309 11.42 -9.16 2.40
N LYS A 310 10.33 -8.48 2.78
CA LYS A 310 9.04 -8.62 2.10
C LYS A 310 9.08 -8.01 0.71
N LYS A 311 8.84 -8.84 -0.31
CA LYS A 311 8.67 -8.37 -1.69
C LYS A 311 7.35 -7.63 -1.85
N TYR A 312 7.40 -6.48 -2.50
CA TYR A 312 6.21 -5.72 -2.85
C TYR A 312 5.42 -6.43 -3.97
N ASN A 313 4.10 -6.54 -3.79
CA ASN A 313 3.19 -7.04 -4.81
C ASN A 313 2.11 -5.99 -5.09
N HIS A 314 2.15 -5.40 -6.29
CA HIS A 314 1.24 -4.32 -6.67
C HIS A 314 -0.22 -4.77 -6.85
N ASN A 315 -0.47 -6.07 -7.04
CA ASN A 315 -1.82 -6.63 -7.02
C ASN A 315 -2.31 -6.94 -5.59
N GLN A 316 -1.48 -6.73 -4.56
CA GLN A 316 -1.80 -6.99 -3.16
C GLN A 316 -1.33 -5.84 -2.27
N ILE A 317 -1.62 -4.60 -2.66
CA ILE A 317 -1.14 -3.38 -1.98
C ILE A 317 -1.45 -3.37 -0.49
N ASN A 318 -2.65 -3.83 -0.11
CA ASN A 318 -3.06 -3.81 1.29
C ASN A 318 -2.12 -4.63 2.18
N GLN A 319 -1.56 -5.75 1.70
CA GLN A 319 -0.62 -6.54 2.49
C GLN A 319 0.68 -5.78 2.80
N SER A 320 1.16 -4.95 1.87
CA SER A 320 2.33 -4.11 2.11
C SER A 320 1.99 -2.98 3.08
N MET A 321 0.84 -2.31 2.89
CA MET A 321 0.38 -1.23 3.78
C MET A 321 0.17 -1.68 5.21
N VAL A 322 -0.48 -2.84 5.43
CA VAL A 322 -0.67 -3.43 6.76
C VAL A 322 0.67 -3.76 7.41
N SER A 323 1.59 -4.38 6.67
CA SER A 323 2.92 -4.73 7.22
C SER A 323 3.70 -3.51 7.70
N VAL A 324 3.84 -2.48 6.86
CA VAL A 324 4.56 -1.26 7.26
C VAL A 324 3.80 -0.46 8.32
N GLY A 325 2.46 -0.49 8.27
CA GLY A 325 1.60 0.15 9.26
C GLY A 325 1.75 -0.46 10.66
N ASN A 326 1.74 -1.79 10.75
CA ASN A 326 1.90 -2.50 12.02
C ASN A 326 3.25 -2.18 12.69
N LEU A 327 4.33 -2.12 11.92
CA LEU A 327 5.63 -1.69 12.44
C LEU A 327 5.58 -0.23 12.91
N LEU A 328 5.05 0.67 12.08
CA LEU A 328 5.04 2.08 12.42
C LEU A 328 4.20 2.37 13.67
N GLN A 329 3.06 1.71 13.82
CA GLN A 329 2.24 1.76 15.02
C GLN A 329 3.01 1.24 16.24
N MET A 330 3.65 0.08 16.12
CA MET A 330 4.46 -0.52 17.18
C MET A 330 5.57 0.42 17.66
N LEU A 331 6.31 1.01 16.72
CA LEU A 331 7.39 1.96 17.01
C LEU A 331 6.83 3.23 17.66
N ASN A 332 5.68 3.69 17.20
CA ASN A 332 5.00 4.82 17.81
C ASN A 332 4.64 4.53 19.27
N GLU A 333 4.02 3.38 19.57
CA GLU A 333 3.69 2.96 20.94
C GLU A 333 4.94 2.86 21.82
N LEU A 334 6.02 2.26 21.31
CA LEU A 334 7.30 2.16 22.01
C LEU A 334 7.87 3.53 22.35
N PHE A 335 8.10 4.39 21.35
CA PHE A 335 8.77 5.67 21.57
C PHE A 335 7.90 6.62 22.38
N VAL A 336 6.58 6.62 22.19
CA VAL A 336 5.68 7.42 23.03
C VAL A 336 5.78 6.97 24.49
N SER A 337 5.73 5.67 24.78
CA SER A 337 5.88 5.12 26.13
C SER A 337 7.21 5.55 26.76
N LEU A 338 8.33 5.37 26.06
CA LEU A 338 9.65 5.79 26.54
C LEU A 338 9.76 7.31 26.74
N SER A 339 9.11 8.11 25.89
CA SER A 339 9.13 9.57 25.99
C SER A 339 8.40 10.11 27.22
N GLN A 340 7.53 9.31 27.86
CA GLN A 340 6.80 9.69 29.07
C GLN A 340 7.62 9.49 30.35
N LEU A 341 8.67 8.65 30.30
CA LEU A 341 9.50 8.33 31.45
C LEU A 341 10.31 9.53 31.94
N GLU A 342 10.41 9.75 33.25
CA GLU A 342 11.27 10.80 33.80
C GLU A 342 12.76 10.51 33.50
N PHE A 343 13.19 9.26 33.71
CA PHE A 343 14.55 8.79 33.46
C PHE A 343 14.57 7.66 32.44
N VAL A 344 14.86 7.99 31.18
CA VAL A 344 15.04 6.99 30.11
C VAL A 344 16.29 6.14 30.39
N GLY A 345 16.16 4.82 30.29
CA GLY A 345 17.25 3.86 30.51
C GLY A 345 17.38 3.32 31.93
N GLN A 346 16.37 3.54 32.80
CA GLN A 346 16.25 2.90 34.12
C GLN A 346 15.16 1.82 34.11
N HIS A 347 15.51 0.60 34.52
CA HIS A 347 14.56 -0.51 34.63
C HIS A 347 13.48 -0.25 35.68
N ARG A 348 12.27 -0.79 35.47
CA ARG A 348 11.12 -0.58 36.38
C ARG A 348 11.43 -0.94 37.83
N GLU A 349 12.16 -2.03 38.04
CA GLU A 349 12.52 -2.49 39.39
C GLU A 349 13.41 -1.47 40.12
N SER A 350 14.33 -0.81 39.42
CA SER A 350 15.19 0.23 40.00
C SER A 350 14.42 1.48 40.41
N ILE A 351 13.34 1.79 39.68
CA ILE A 351 12.44 2.92 39.98
C ILE A 351 11.67 2.63 41.28
N VAL A 352 11.07 1.43 41.40
CA VAL A 352 10.30 1.02 42.59
C VAL A 352 11.19 0.95 43.84
N ILE A 353 12.43 0.49 43.71
CA ILE A 353 13.39 0.44 44.83
C ILE A 353 13.76 1.86 45.28
N SER A 354 13.99 2.78 44.34
CA SER A 354 14.30 4.18 44.65
C SER A 354 13.13 4.89 45.34
N GLU A 355 11.89 4.63 44.91
CA GLU A 355 10.68 5.16 45.58
C GLU A 355 10.50 4.59 47.00
N ARG A 356 10.70 3.28 47.17
CA ARG A 356 10.63 2.65 48.52
C ARG A 356 11.70 3.19 49.44
N GLN A 357 12.93 3.38 48.97
CA GLN A 357 14.01 3.97 49.75
C GLN A 357 13.73 5.43 50.12
N ALA A 358 13.18 6.22 49.20
CA ALA A 358 12.76 7.59 49.48
C ALA A 358 11.64 7.64 50.54
N GLN A 359 10.67 6.73 50.49
CA GLN A 359 9.59 6.62 51.49
C GLN A 359 10.09 6.15 52.86
N THR A 360 11.03 5.19 52.92
CA THR A 360 11.65 4.76 54.20
C THR A 360 12.51 5.86 54.81
N ASN A 361 13.21 6.66 54.00
CA ASN A 361 14.01 7.79 54.49
C ASN A 361 13.13 8.95 54.97
N ALA A 362 11.99 9.20 54.32
CA ALA A 362 11.01 10.20 54.77
C ALA A 362 10.31 9.81 56.08
N SER A 363 10.14 8.52 56.35
CA SER A 363 9.52 8.00 57.59
C SER A 363 10.50 7.79 58.74
N GLY A 364 11.80 7.66 58.46
CA GLY A 364 12.86 7.57 59.48
C GLY A 364 13.29 8.90 60.10
N GLY A 365 12.84 10.04 59.55
CA GLY A 365 13.23 11.39 59.99
C GLY A 365 12.52 11.94 61.23
N SER A 366 11.51 11.24 61.77
CA SER A 366 10.72 11.71 62.92
C SER A 366 10.80 10.75 64.09
N ARG A 367 12.00 10.52 64.65
CA ARG A 367 12.10 9.85 65.95
C ARG A 367 13.43 10.02 66.68
N TRP A 368 13.91 11.25 66.90
CA TRP A 368 14.85 11.52 67.99
C TRP A 368 14.70 12.94 68.51
N MET A 369 14.05 13.09 69.67
CA MET A 369 14.56 13.87 70.81
C MET A 369 13.89 13.31 72.06
N VAL A 370 14.68 12.60 72.87
CA VAL A 370 14.44 12.41 74.30
C VAL A 370 15.30 13.47 74.97
N ASP A 371 14.68 14.32 75.77
CA ASP A 371 14.99 14.48 77.20
C ASP A 371 13.80 15.12 77.91
#